data_AF-M0M962-F1
#
_entry.id   AF-M0M962-F1
#
_cell.length_a   1.000
_cell.length_b   1.000
_cell.length_c   1.000
_cell.angle_alpha   90.00
_cell.angle_beta   90.00
_cell.angle_gamma   90.00
#
_symmetry.space_group_name_H-M   'P 1'
#
loop_
_entity.id
_entity.type
_entity.pdbx_description
1 polymer ?
#
loop_
_entity_poly.entity_id
_entity_poly.type
_entity_poly.pdbx_seq_one_letter_code
_entity_poly.pdbx_strand_id
1 'polypeptide(L)'
;MPSSFAVAGLATDSSSTLGLDGVAVAPAVLAGVGLTDALAWISIGAFFVALLAQWQGAGGAARRIGAAAWLLFGLFWLTMVPYYYYEIQSPLQTLLSLAALPLCAYTGYLLVGGRQSLLLLTKAVALMGLIYLPAETIPVFREWLIETTAVQTHYGMELLGHSPGINEGPDGYQSRFNFDPDETVTGRTTYIVLTCTGIGSMAIFGGLIGAVSAPLKRKVVALAAAIGVIWFLNLTRNVFIGLASPWGWFQQDWLVSFMTTYMGAEANRVSYLVAHNYISQLLSVIALIGITYLVVRILPEILAPLEEVLYILSGNEYDLFEALGKEEYRPESRVETRAAD
;
A
#
# COMPACT_ATOMS: atom_id res chain seq x y z
N MET A 1 -21.54 9.68 -5.30
CA MET A 1 -22.15 8.34 -5.17
C MET A 1 -21.13 7.45 -4.46
N PRO A 2 -21.46 6.73 -3.37
CA PRO A 2 -20.44 6.01 -2.63
C PRO A 2 -20.11 4.70 -3.36
N SER A 3 -18.83 4.52 -3.68
CA SER A 3 -18.28 3.31 -4.28
C SER A 3 -18.36 2.15 -3.29
N SER A 4 -19.38 1.30 -3.46
CA SER A 4 -19.54 0.05 -2.75
C SER A 4 -18.77 -1.06 -3.47
N PHE A 5 -18.05 -1.87 -2.69
CA PHE A 5 -17.55 -3.17 -3.10
C PHE A 5 -18.69 -4.00 -3.72
N ALA A 6 -18.58 -4.32 -5.00
CA ALA A 6 -19.61 -5.05 -5.74
C ALA A 6 -19.59 -6.54 -5.33
N VAL A 7 -20.47 -6.91 -4.41
CA VAL A 7 -20.94 -8.28 -4.27
C VAL A 7 -22.16 -8.43 -5.18
N ALA A 8 -22.05 -9.30 -6.19
CA ALA A 8 -23.16 -9.64 -7.07
C ALA A 8 -24.31 -10.27 -6.27
N GLY A 9 -25.52 -9.73 -6.42
CA GLY A 9 -26.74 -10.24 -5.79
C GLY A 9 -27.95 -10.05 -6.70
N LEU A 10 -28.70 -11.14 -6.89
CA LEU A 10 -29.85 -11.31 -7.77
C LEU A 10 -31.00 -10.32 -7.55
N ALA A 11 -31.69 -10.01 -8.65
CA ALA A 11 -32.86 -9.15 -8.74
C ALA A 11 -34.07 -9.64 -7.93
N THR A 12 -34.86 -8.71 -7.38
CA THR A 12 -36.34 -8.74 -7.36
C THR A 12 -36.91 -7.33 -7.04
N ASP A 13 -38.09 -7.06 -7.58
CA ASP A 13 -38.73 -5.76 -7.82
C ASP A 13 -39.38 -5.02 -6.63
N SER A 14 -39.47 -3.69 -6.81
CA SER A 14 -40.60 -2.77 -6.50
C SER A 14 -40.99 -2.40 -5.06
N SER A 15 -40.87 -1.10 -4.73
CA SER A 15 -41.99 -0.12 -4.59
C SER A 15 -41.69 1.04 -3.62
N SER A 16 -42.18 2.22 -4.01
CA SER A 16 -42.06 3.55 -3.41
C SER A 16 -42.88 3.78 -2.13
N THR A 17 -42.45 4.69 -1.25
CA THR A 17 -43.29 5.78 -0.66
C THR A 17 -42.50 6.77 0.21
N LEU A 18 -42.96 8.03 0.19
CA LEU A 18 -42.44 9.25 0.81
C LEU A 18 -42.70 9.35 2.33
N GLY A 19 -41.86 10.13 3.05
CA GLY A 19 -42.20 10.70 4.37
C GLY A 19 -41.06 11.50 5.04
N LEU A 20 -41.20 12.83 5.07
CA LEU A 20 -40.49 13.83 5.90
C LEU A 20 -40.75 13.52 7.42
N ASP A 21 -39.95 13.83 8.45
CA ASP A 21 -39.13 14.98 8.85
C ASP A 21 -38.17 14.53 9.98
N GLY A 22 -37.06 15.23 10.20
CA GLY A 22 -36.26 15.06 11.43
C GLY A 22 -34.83 15.58 11.34
N VAL A 23 -34.64 16.88 11.53
CA VAL A 23 -33.33 17.52 11.66
C VAL A 23 -32.61 16.99 12.89
N ALA A 24 -31.56 16.18 12.69
CA ALA A 24 -30.53 15.90 13.67
C ALA A 24 -29.17 16.22 13.04
N VAL A 25 -28.55 17.29 13.55
CA VAL A 25 -27.24 17.76 13.11
C VAL A 25 -26.15 16.96 13.85
N ALA A 26 -25.54 16.04 13.09
CA ALA A 26 -24.28 15.28 13.29
C ALA A 26 -24.24 14.03 14.22
N PRO A 27 -23.39 13.00 13.91
CA PRO A 27 -22.54 12.81 12.73
C PRO A 27 -23.02 11.61 11.88
N ALA A 28 -23.68 11.89 10.76
CA ALA A 28 -24.00 10.91 9.71
C ALA A 28 -22.76 10.40 8.94
N VAL A 29 -21.55 10.63 9.46
CA VAL A 29 -20.27 10.27 8.82
C VAL A 29 -19.87 8.81 9.14
N LEU A 30 -20.41 8.20 10.19
CA LEU A 30 -20.09 6.82 10.60
C LEU A 30 -21.12 5.76 10.18
N ALA A 31 -22.31 6.16 9.74
CA ALA A 31 -23.41 5.22 9.49
C ALA A 31 -23.36 4.52 8.11
N GLY A 32 -22.41 4.89 7.24
CA GLY A 32 -22.29 4.33 5.87
C GLY A 32 -20.90 3.79 5.53
N VAL A 33 -20.01 3.69 6.50
CA VAL A 33 -18.62 3.26 6.29
C VAL A 33 -18.54 1.76 6.58
N GLY A 34 -18.15 0.95 5.60
CA GLY A 34 -17.93 -0.49 5.81
C GLY A 34 -16.93 -0.72 6.95
N LEU A 35 -17.05 -1.83 7.68
CA LEU A 35 -16.20 -2.12 8.84
C LEU A 35 -14.70 -1.95 8.53
N THR A 36 -14.26 -2.40 7.36
CA THR A 36 -12.88 -2.28 6.88
C THR A 36 -12.44 -0.81 6.74
N ASP A 37 -13.28 0.04 6.14
CA ASP A 37 -12.99 1.47 5.96
C ASP A 37 -12.93 2.19 7.32
N ALA A 38 -13.83 1.82 8.24
CA ALA A 38 -13.83 2.37 9.59
C ALA A 38 -12.55 1.99 10.35
N LEU A 39 -12.12 0.73 10.26
CA LEU A 39 -10.88 0.27 10.87
C LEU A 39 -9.65 1.00 10.29
N ALA A 40 -9.61 1.24 8.98
CA ALA A 40 -8.54 2.00 8.34
C ALA A 40 -8.47 3.43 8.92
N TRP A 41 -9.58 4.16 8.93
CA TRP A 41 -9.62 5.53 9.44
C TRP A 41 -9.32 5.65 10.93
N ILE A 42 -9.90 4.76 11.74
CA ILE A 42 -9.68 4.76 13.19
C ILE A 42 -8.23 4.43 13.51
N SER A 43 -7.62 3.45 12.82
CA SER A 43 -6.22 3.09 13.04
C SER A 43 -5.26 4.23 12.70
N ILE A 44 -5.42 4.88 11.53
CA ILE A 44 -4.60 6.04 11.15
C ILE A 44 -4.83 7.21 12.11
N GLY A 45 -6.08 7.50 12.48
CA GLY A 45 -6.40 8.51 13.49
C GLY A 45 -5.71 8.25 14.82
N ALA A 46 -5.72 6.99 15.30
CA ALA A 46 -5.03 6.59 16.52
C ALA A 46 -3.50 6.78 16.44
N PHE A 47 -2.88 6.52 15.28
CA PHE A 47 -1.46 6.82 15.07
C PHE A 47 -1.15 8.31 15.22
N PHE A 48 -2.00 9.20 14.67
CA PHE A 48 -1.85 10.65 14.87
C PHE A 48 -2.05 11.09 16.31
N VAL A 49 -3.05 10.52 17.01
CA VAL A 49 -3.27 10.82 18.43
C VAL A 49 -2.06 10.37 19.27
N ALA A 50 -1.46 9.23 18.96
CA ALA A 50 -0.22 8.79 19.62
C ALA A 50 0.93 9.79 19.40
N LEU A 51 1.08 10.30 18.17
CA LEU A 51 2.08 11.32 17.84
C LEU A 51 1.83 12.65 18.58
N LEU A 52 0.59 13.09 18.67
CA LEU A 52 0.22 14.29 19.43
C LEU A 52 0.50 14.12 20.93
N ALA A 53 0.16 12.96 21.49
CA ALA A 53 0.45 12.65 22.89
C ALA A 53 1.96 12.64 23.16
N GLN A 54 2.77 12.12 22.23
CA GLN A 54 4.23 12.18 22.32
C GLN A 54 4.73 13.62 22.31
N TRP A 55 4.21 14.46 21.41
CA TRP A 55 4.59 15.87 21.28
C TRP A 55 4.25 16.69 22.53
N GLN A 56 3.15 16.36 23.22
CA GLN A 56 2.75 17.00 24.48
C GLN A 56 3.54 16.50 25.71
N GLY A 57 4.54 15.63 25.54
CA GLY A 57 5.32 15.05 26.63
C GLY A 57 4.61 13.93 27.39
N ALA A 58 3.43 13.48 26.93
CA ALA A 58 2.65 12.41 27.56
C ALA A 58 3.11 11.01 27.08
N GLY A 59 4.40 10.69 27.27
CA GLY A 59 5.03 9.48 26.72
C GLY A 59 4.33 8.16 27.11
N GLY A 60 3.81 8.04 28.34
CA GLY A 60 3.04 6.88 28.77
C GLY A 60 1.68 6.73 28.07
N ALA A 61 1.02 7.83 27.71
CA ALA A 61 -0.19 7.81 26.90
C ALA A 61 0.13 7.50 25.43
N ALA A 62 1.17 8.13 24.88
CA ALA A 62 1.62 7.91 23.51
C ALA A 62 1.89 6.43 23.22
N ARG A 63 2.54 5.72 24.15
CA ARG A 63 2.82 4.27 24.02
C ARG A 63 1.55 3.42 24.01
N ARG A 64 0.62 3.68 24.93
CA ARG A 64 -0.64 2.92 25.01
C ARG A 64 -1.54 3.16 23.80
N ILE A 65 -1.65 4.42 23.36
CA ILE A 65 -2.44 4.79 22.18
C ILE A 65 -1.77 4.22 20.92
N GLY A 66 -0.45 4.32 20.80
CA GLY A 66 0.30 3.72 19.70
C GLY A 66 0.13 2.20 19.63
N ALA A 67 0.13 1.51 20.78
CA ALA A 67 -0.09 0.06 20.82
C ALA A 67 -1.51 -0.32 20.37
N ALA A 68 -2.52 0.45 20.79
CA ALA A 68 -3.88 0.28 20.29
C ALA A 68 -3.96 0.56 18.78
N ALA A 69 -3.28 1.60 18.27
CA ALA A 69 -3.23 1.92 16.85
C ALA A 69 -2.64 0.77 16.03
N TRP A 70 -1.52 0.19 16.48
CA TRP A 70 -0.92 -1.00 15.84
C TRP A 70 -1.90 -2.18 15.84
N LEU A 71 -2.54 -2.51 16.96
CA LEU A 71 -3.53 -3.59 17.01
C LEU A 71 -4.69 -3.39 16.02
N LEU A 72 -5.25 -2.17 15.96
CA LEU A 72 -6.32 -1.83 15.02
C LEU A 72 -5.85 -1.93 13.56
N PHE A 73 -4.61 -1.50 13.28
CA PHE A 73 -4.01 -1.60 11.95
C PHE A 73 -3.79 -3.06 11.54
N GLY A 74 -3.33 -3.91 12.46
CA GLY A 74 -3.21 -5.35 12.24
C GLY A 74 -4.56 -6.02 11.98
N LEU A 75 -5.61 -5.61 12.71
CA LEU A 75 -6.97 -6.10 12.51
C LEU A 75 -7.54 -5.67 11.15
N PHE A 76 -7.29 -4.42 10.74
CA PHE A 76 -7.64 -3.94 9.40
C PHE A 76 -7.00 -4.82 8.30
N TRP A 77 -5.72 -5.14 8.41
CA TRP A 77 -5.08 -6.00 7.40
C TRP A 77 -5.60 -7.43 7.43
N LEU A 78 -5.95 -7.96 8.62
CA LEU A 78 -6.59 -9.27 8.72
C LEU A 78 -7.93 -9.30 7.96
N THR A 79 -8.74 -8.24 8.02
CA THR A 79 -10.02 -8.19 7.28
C THR A 79 -9.83 -8.13 5.77
N MET A 80 -8.63 -7.78 5.28
CA MET A 80 -8.28 -7.78 3.85
C MET A 80 -7.84 -9.16 3.33
N VAL A 81 -7.64 -10.16 4.20
CA VAL A 81 -7.20 -11.51 3.78
C VAL A 81 -8.14 -12.16 2.75
N PRO A 82 -9.49 -12.16 2.93
CA PRO A 82 -10.40 -12.72 1.94
C PRO A 82 -10.29 -12.04 0.57
N TYR A 83 -10.16 -10.71 0.55
CA TYR A 83 -10.00 -9.95 -0.69
C TYR A 83 -8.73 -10.36 -1.44
N TYR A 84 -7.59 -10.45 -0.75
CA TYR A 84 -6.34 -10.85 -1.41
C TYR A 84 -6.31 -12.33 -1.83
N TYR A 85 -7.03 -13.19 -1.12
CA TYR A 85 -7.12 -14.61 -1.42
C TYR A 85 -8.07 -14.90 -2.58
N TYR A 86 -9.31 -14.42 -2.52
CA TYR A 86 -10.35 -14.74 -3.51
C TYR A 86 -10.32 -13.81 -4.72
N GLU A 87 -10.27 -12.49 -4.51
CA GLU A 87 -10.41 -11.52 -5.60
C GLU A 87 -9.09 -11.31 -6.34
N ILE A 88 -8.01 -11.03 -5.59
CA ILE A 88 -6.70 -10.77 -6.19
C ILE A 88 -5.96 -12.06 -6.52
N GLN A 89 -6.22 -13.16 -5.79
CA GLN A 89 -5.50 -14.44 -5.92
C GLN A 89 -3.98 -14.26 -5.82
N SER A 90 -3.52 -13.44 -4.86
CA SER A 90 -2.09 -13.15 -4.63
C SER A 90 -1.61 -13.83 -3.34
N PRO A 91 -0.86 -14.94 -3.42
CA PRO A 91 -0.33 -15.62 -2.24
C PRO A 91 0.49 -14.71 -1.31
N LEU A 92 1.35 -13.85 -1.88
CA LEU A 92 2.20 -12.98 -1.08
C LEU A 92 1.38 -11.93 -0.31
N GLN A 93 0.43 -11.23 -0.95
CA GLN A 93 -0.45 -10.26 -0.26
C GLN A 93 -1.35 -10.93 0.80
N THR A 94 -1.88 -12.12 0.52
CA THR A 94 -2.63 -12.89 1.51
C THR A 94 -1.79 -13.19 2.74
N LEU A 95 -0.56 -13.69 2.56
CA LEU A 95 0.35 -14.02 3.65
C LEU A 95 0.77 -12.78 4.44
N LEU A 96 1.12 -11.68 3.76
CA LEU A 96 1.50 -10.43 4.43
C LEU A 96 0.33 -9.82 5.22
N SER A 97 -0.89 -9.86 4.67
CA SER A 97 -2.09 -9.37 5.36
C SER A 97 -2.44 -10.22 6.58
N LEU A 98 -2.24 -11.54 6.49
CA LEU A 98 -2.40 -12.45 7.63
C LEU A 98 -1.32 -12.22 8.70
N ALA A 99 -0.06 -12.04 8.29
CA ALA A 99 1.07 -11.79 9.19
C ALA A 99 1.01 -10.40 9.84
N ALA A 100 0.26 -9.46 9.27
CA ALA A 100 0.15 -8.10 9.79
C ALA A 100 -0.40 -8.08 11.22
N LEU A 101 -1.42 -8.87 11.55
CA LEU A 101 -1.99 -8.88 12.91
C LEU A 101 -0.95 -9.28 13.98
N PRO A 102 -0.29 -10.45 13.91
CA PRO A 102 0.69 -10.83 14.93
C PRO A 102 1.88 -9.86 14.99
N LEU A 103 2.37 -9.36 13.86
CA LEU A 103 3.47 -8.40 13.83
C LEU A 103 3.08 -7.05 14.47
N CYS A 104 1.89 -6.55 14.17
CA CYS A 104 1.40 -5.31 14.78
C CYS A 104 1.08 -5.50 16.26
N ALA A 105 0.51 -6.64 16.65
CA ALA A 105 0.27 -6.97 18.06
C ALA A 105 1.59 -7.05 18.85
N TYR A 106 2.62 -7.68 18.28
CA TYR A 106 3.95 -7.74 18.89
C TYR A 106 4.59 -6.35 19.00
N THR A 107 4.45 -5.52 17.97
CA THR A 107 4.90 -4.11 18.00
C THR A 107 4.21 -3.33 19.13
N GLY A 108 2.89 -3.50 19.28
CA GLY A 108 2.13 -2.89 20.38
C GLY A 108 2.58 -3.39 21.76
N TYR A 109 2.84 -4.70 21.89
CA TYR A 109 3.39 -5.30 23.11
C TYR A 109 4.73 -4.68 23.51
N LEU A 110 5.69 -4.59 22.58
CA LEU A 110 7.00 -3.98 22.81
C LEU A 110 6.90 -2.51 23.20
N LEU A 111 5.98 -1.76 22.57
CA LEU A 111 5.77 -0.35 22.85
C LEU A 111 5.23 -0.12 24.28
N VAL A 112 4.29 -0.96 24.74
CA VAL A 112 3.83 -0.96 26.14
C VAL A 112 4.94 -1.42 27.09
N GLY A 113 5.77 -2.38 26.67
CA GLY A 113 6.92 -2.89 27.39
C GLY A 113 8.06 -1.89 27.61
N GLY A 114 8.04 -0.74 26.93
CA GLY A 114 8.96 0.36 27.18
C GLY A 114 9.86 0.74 26.00
N ARG A 115 9.80 0.02 24.87
CA ARG A 115 10.62 0.28 23.68
C ARG A 115 10.16 1.54 22.93
N GLN A 116 10.60 2.71 23.40
CA GLN A 116 10.12 4.01 22.91
C GLN A 116 10.57 4.33 21.47
N SER A 117 11.64 3.71 20.98
CA SER A 117 12.12 3.85 19.60
C SER A 117 11.05 3.47 18.56
N LEU A 118 10.12 2.57 18.90
CA LEU A 118 8.97 2.20 18.07
C LEU A 118 7.97 3.36 17.84
N LEU A 119 8.04 4.45 18.61
CA LEU A 119 7.29 5.66 18.31
C LEU A 119 7.76 6.31 16.99
N LEU A 120 9.00 6.06 16.56
CA LEU A 120 9.49 6.49 15.26
C LEU A 120 8.77 5.75 14.12
N LEU A 121 8.56 4.44 14.25
CA LEU A 121 7.76 3.66 13.30
C LEU A 121 6.29 4.08 13.32
N THR A 122 5.74 4.32 14.52
CA THR A 122 4.38 4.85 14.72
C THR A 122 4.19 6.17 13.96
N LYS A 123 5.17 7.09 14.05
CA LYS A 123 5.20 8.34 13.29
C LYS A 123 5.29 8.11 11.78
N ALA A 124 6.12 7.15 11.34
CA ALA A 124 6.24 6.82 9.91
C ALA A 124 4.92 6.33 9.31
N VAL A 125 4.19 5.47 10.02
CA VAL A 125 2.87 4.98 9.60
C VAL A 125 1.83 6.10 9.59
N ALA A 126 1.84 7.00 10.59
CA ALA A 126 0.96 8.18 10.59
C ALA A 126 1.19 9.04 9.34
N LEU A 127 2.45 9.33 9.01
CA LEU A 127 2.81 10.14 7.83
C LEU A 127 2.54 9.40 6.52
N MET A 128 2.68 8.08 6.47
CA MET A 128 2.24 7.27 5.34
C MET A 128 0.73 7.42 5.12
N GLY A 129 -0.06 7.32 6.19
CA GLY A 129 -1.51 7.57 6.15
C GLY A 129 -1.85 8.97 5.65
N LEU A 130 -1.07 9.99 6.06
CA LEU A 130 -1.24 11.37 5.58
C LEU A 130 -1.10 11.50 4.06
N ILE A 131 -0.22 10.70 3.45
CA ILE A 131 0.04 10.72 2.00
C ILE A 131 -1.00 9.88 1.26
N TYR A 132 -1.30 8.68 1.77
CA TYR A 132 -2.19 7.74 1.11
C TYR A 132 -3.67 8.14 1.17
N LEU A 133 -4.16 8.59 2.33
CA LEU A 133 -5.59 8.83 2.54
C LEU A 133 -6.20 9.92 1.66
N PRO A 134 -5.52 11.04 1.35
CA PRO A 134 -6.03 12.01 0.37
C PRO A 134 -6.17 11.41 -1.02
N ALA A 135 -5.20 10.60 -1.47
CA ALA A 135 -5.24 9.92 -2.76
C ALA A 135 -6.37 8.88 -2.82
N GLU A 136 -6.64 8.21 -1.69
CA GLU A 136 -7.78 7.32 -1.56
C GLU A 136 -9.08 8.13 -1.56
N THR A 137 -9.26 9.14 -0.73
CA THR A 137 -10.61 9.66 -0.41
C THR A 137 -11.05 10.91 -1.14
N ILE A 138 -10.12 11.64 -1.77
CA ILE A 138 -10.43 12.87 -2.52
C ILE A 138 -10.48 12.52 -4.01
N PRO A 139 -11.66 12.60 -4.66
CA PRO A 139 -11.82 12.18 -6.06
C PRO A 139 -10.83 12.83 -7.02
N VAL A 140 -10.55 14.13 -6.84
CA VAL A 140 -9.62 14.88 -7.70
C VAL A 140 -8.22 14.25 -7.69
N PHE A 141 -7.70 13.83 -6.53
CA PHE A 141 -6.37 13.21 -6.47
C PHE A 141 -6.40 11.77 -6.98
N ARG A 142 -7.47 11.03 -6.66
CA ARG A 142 -7.67 9.65 -7.11
C ARG A 142 -7.73 9.57 -8.63
N GLU A 143 -8.62 10.35 -9.25
CA GLU A 143 -8.82 10.46 -10.69
C GLU A 143 -7.53 10.88 -11.38
N TRP A 144 -6.90 11.96 -10.90
CA TRP A 144 -5.65 12.45 -11.48
C TRP A 144 -4.54 11.38 -11.48
N LEU A 145 -4.35 10.66 -10.36
CA LEU A 145 -3.35 9.60 -10.28
C LEU A 145 -3.66 8.43 -11.24
N ILE A 146 -4.92 7.98 -11.27
CA ILE A 146 -5.36 6.85 -12.09
C ILE A 146 -5.21 7.19 -13.58
N GLU A 147 -5.80 8.28 -14.04
CA GLU A 147 -5.84 8.65 -15.45
C GLU A 147 -4.46 9.06 -15.96
N THR A 148 -3.67 9.79 -15.17
CA THR A 148 -2.29 10.12 -15.54
C THR A 148 -1.44 8.86 -15.70
N THR A 149 -1.59 7.90 -14.79
CA THR A 149 -0.88 6.62 -14.87
C THR A 149 -1.34 5.82 -16.09
N ALA A 150 -2.65 5.82 -16.40
CA ALA A 150 -3.20 5.14 -17.57
C ALA A 150 -2.65 5.72 -18.88
N VAL A 151 -2.68 7.04 -19.03
CA VAL A 151 -2.13 7.75 -20.19
C VAL A 151 -0.63 7.46 -20.37
N GLN A 152 0.16 7.54 -19.31
CA GLN A 152 1.60 7.26 -19.39
C GLN A 152 1.91 5.80 -19.67
N THR A 153 1.10 4.89 -19.14
CA THR A 153 1.21 3.45 -19.43
C THR A 153 0.87 3.19 -20.90
N HIS A 154 -0.20 3.80 -21.42
CA HIS A 154 -0.58 3.69 -22.83
C HIS A 154 0.52 4.21 -23.76
N TYR A 155 1.12 5.38 -23.48
CA TYR A 155 2.30 5.83 -24.22
C TYR A 155 3.45 4.81 -24.19
N GLY A 156 3.68 4.16 -23.03
CA GLY A 156 4.66 3.08 -22.93
C GLY A 156 4.34 1.87 -23.81
N MET A 157 3.07 1.54 -24.01
CA MET A 157 2.63 0.49 -24.95
C MET A 157 2.83 0.92 -26.41
N GLU A 158 2.53 2.17 -26.74
CA GLU A 158 2.71 2.71 -28.10
C GLU A 158 4.18 2.67 -28.54
N LEU A 159 5.10 2.97 -27.62
CA LEU A 159 6.54 2.83 -27.86
C LEU A 159 6.97 1.39 -28.21
N LEU A 160 6.18 0.40 -27.79
CA LEU A 160 6.39 -1.02 -28.10
C LEU A 160 5.56 -1.49 -29.31
N GLY A 161 4.90 -0.57 -30.03
CA GLY A 161 4.12 -0.86 -31.23
C GLY A 161 2.68 -1.28 -30.97
N HIS A 162 2.16 -1.10 -29.75
CA HIS A 162 0.79 -1.44 -29.38
C HIS A 162 -0.03 -0.18 -29.04
N SER A 163 -1.12 0.06 -29.76
CA SER A 163 -1.98 1.25 -29.55
C SER A 163 -3.45 0.85 -29.28
N PRO A 164 -3.77 0.30 -28.10
CA PRO A 164 -5.13 -0.13 -27.79
C PRO A 164 -6.13 1.03 -27.62
N GLY A 165 -5.68 2.29 -27.56
CA GLY A 165 -6.50 3.42 -27.10
C GLY A 165 -6.88 3.30 -25.62
N ILE A 166 -7.62 4.30 -25.12
CA ILE A 166 -8.11 4.36 -23.74
C ILE A 166 -9.62 4.60 -23.73
N ASN A 167 -10.35 3.89 -22.88
CA ASN A 167 -11.76 4.11 -22.60
C ASN A 167 -12.07 4.01 -21.09
N GLU A 168 -13.34 4.23 -20.75
CA GLU A 168 -13.83 4.20 -19.38
C GLU A 168 -13.75 2.79 -18.78
N GLY A 169 -13.13 2.68 -17.61
CA GLY A 169 -13.07 1.48 -16.79
C GLY A 169 -14.33 1.29 -15.93
N PRO A 170 -14.49 0.14 -15.26
CA PRO A 170 -15.63 -0.13 -14.37
C PRO A 170 -15.76 0.85 -13.19
N ASP A 171 -14.69 1.56 -12.88
CA ASP A 171 -14.59 2.57 -11.82
C ASP A 171 -14.95 3.99 -12.29
N GLY A 172 -15.32 4.17 -13.56
CA GLY A 172 -15.76 5.44 -14.14
C GLY A 172 -14.61 6.36 -14.59
N TYR A 173 -13.36 5.90 -14.55
CA TYR A 173 -12.19 6.67 -14.98
C TYR A 173 -11.74 6.26 -16.39
N GLN A 174 -11.10 7.17 -17.13
CA GLN A 174 -10.45 6.87 -18.42
C GLN A 174 -9.14 6.09 -18.19
N SER A 175 -9.28 4.83 -17.80
CA SER A 175 -8.19 4.01 -17.28
C SER A 175 -8.05 2.64 -17.94
N ARG A 176 -9.00 2.24 -18.79
CA ARG A 176 -9.04 0.93 -19.45
C ARG A 176 -8.35 1.00 -20.82
N PHE A 177 -7.48 0.02 -21.08
CA PHE A 177 -6.86 -0.13 -22.40
C PHE A 177 -7.84 -0.81 -23.35
N ASN A 178 -8.17 -0.20 -24.49
CA ASN A 178 -9.27 -0.69 -25.33
C ASN A 178 -8.81 -1.73 -26.39
N PHE A 179 -8.13 -2.77 -25.94
CA PHE A 179 -7.80 -3.92 -26.80
C PHE A 179 -9.06 -4.59 -27.33
N ASP A 180 -9.06 -4.95 -28.62
CA ASP A 180 -10.12 -5.75 -29.23
C ASP A 180 -10.09 -7.19 -28.67
N PRO A 181 -11.17 -7.66 -28.01
CA PRO A 181 -11.25 -9.02 -27.50
C PRO A 181 -11.09 -10.09 -28.59
N ASP A 182 -11.51 -9.81 -29.82
CA ASP A 182 -11.46 -10.78 -30.92
C ASP A 182 -10.06 -10.87 -31.55
N GLU A 183 -9.22 -9.85 -31.36
CA GLU A 183 -7.83 -9.82 -31.84
C GLU A 183 -6.80 -10.26 -30.79
N THR A 184 -7.23 -10.49 -29.54
CA THR A 184 -6.34 -10.82 -28.42
C THR A 184 -6.50 -12.27 -27.96
N VAL A 185 -5.40 -12.88 -27.52
CA VAL A 185 -5.35 -14.30 -27.14
C VAL A 185 -6.29 -14.64 -25.99
N THR A 186 -6.43 -13.74 -25.02
CA THR A 186 -7.25 -13.99 -23.82
C THR A 186 -8.65 -13.41 -23.91
N GLY A 187 -8.94 -12.55 -24.90
CA GLY A 187 -10.15 -11.75 -24.96
C GLY A 187 -10.34 -10.81 -23.77
N ARG A 188 -9.29 -10.57 -22.97
CA ARG A 188 -9.31 -9.71 -21.78
C ARG A 188 -8.47 -8.48 -21.99
N THR A 189 -8.89 -7.40 -21.35
CA THR A 189 -8.07 -6.21 -21.17
C THR A 189 -7.97 -5.84 -19.69
N THR A 190 -7.07 -4.91 -19.39
CA THR A 190 -6.79 -4.38 -18.06
C THR A 190 -7.10 -2.89 -17.99
N TYR A 191 -7.27 -2.40 -16.77
CA TYR A 191 -7.46 -0.99 -16.48
C TYR A 191 -6.65 -0.60 -15.25
N ILE A 192 -6.24 0.65 -15.18
CA ILE A 192 -5.48 1.18 -14.05
C ILE A 192 -6.43 1.53 -12.91
N VAL A 193 -6.12 1.03 -11.72
CA VAL A 193 -6.76 1.43 -10.46
C VAL A 193 -5.75 2.14 -9.56
N LEU A 194 -6.20 2.74 -8.45
CA LEU A 194 -5.33 3.52 -7.56
C LEU A 194 -4.09 2.73 -7.09
N THR A 195 -4.22 1.44 -6.78
CA THR A 195 -3.10 0.60 -6.36
C THR A 195 -2.03 0.39 -7.44
N CYS A 196 -2.42 0.54 -8.72
CA CYS A 196 -1.51 0.46 -9.87
C CYS A 196 -0.78 1.78 -10.15
N THR A 197 -0.98 2.84 -9.36
CA THR A 197 -0.29 4.13 -9.53
C THR A 197 1.06 4.17 -8.81
N GLY A 198 1.35 3.18 -7.96
CA GLY A 198 2.54 3.14 -7.11
C GLY A 198 2.43 4.02 -5.85
N ILE A 199 1.28 4.67 -5.62
CA ILE A 199 1.07 5.57 -4.47
C ILE A 199 1.33 4.89 -3.12
N GLY A 200 1.02 3.60 -2.98
CA GLY A 200 1.30 2.83 -1.76
C GLY A 200 2.79 2.83 -1.40
N SER A 201 3.66 2.50 -2.35
CA SER A 201 5.12 2.53 -2.12
C SER A 201 5.65 3.95 -1.90
N MET A 202 5.11 4.95 -2.62
CA MET A 202 5.48 6.36 -2.41
C MET A 202 5.08 6.83 -1.01
N ALA A 203 3.92 6.43 -0.50
CA ALA A 203 3.46 6.74 0.85
C ALA A 203 4.35 6.08 1.91
N ILE A 204 4.76 4.82 1.72
CA ILE A 204 5.67 4.11 2.63
C ILE A 204 7.00 4.87 2.76
N PHE A 205 7.67 5.15 1.63
CA PHE A 205 8.94 5.87 1.66
C PHE A 205 8.78 7.32 2.10
N GLY A 206 7.71 8.00 1.69
CA GLY A 206 7.40 9.36 2.11
C GLY A 206 7.17 9.47 3.62
N GLY A 207 6.43 8.52 4.20
CA GLY A 207 6.22 8.42 5.65
C GLY A 207 7.53 8.19 6.40
N LEU A 208 8.36 7.26 5.92
CA LEU A 208 9.66 6.91 6.51
C LEU A 208 10.65 8.10 6.47
N ILE A 209 10.82 8.73 5.30
CA ILE A 209 11.67 9.91 5.08
C ILE A 209 11.16 11.10 5.91
N GLY A 210 9.84 11.27 5.99
CA GLY A 210 9.21 12.31 6.80
C GLY A 210 9.46 12.12 8.30
N ALA A 211 9.44 10.89 8.78
CA ALA A 211 9.51 10.56 10.20
C ALA A 211 10.88 10.83 10.83
N VAL A 212 11.98 10.53 10.12
CA VAL A 212 13.35 10.67 10.65
C VAL A 212 13.75 12.14 10.86
N SER A 213 14.66 12.41 11.79
CA SER A 213 15.17 13.78 12.03
C SER A 213 16.43 14.02 11.20
N ALA A 214 16.31 14.78 10.11
CA ALA A 214 17.40 15.04 9.18
C ALA A 214 17.20 16.38 8.45
N PRO A 215 18.27 17.00 7.90
CA PRO A 215 18.17 18.24 7.14
C PRO A 215 17.17 18.13 5.97
N LEU A 216 16.30 19.13 5.81
CA LEU A 216 15.23 19.12 4.80
C LEU A 216 15.74 18.89 3.39
N LYS A 217 16.92 19.45 3.04
CA LYS A 217 17.57 19.24 1.74
C LYS A 217 17.76 17.75 1.43
N ARG A 218 18.26 16.95 2.39
CA ARG A 218 18.49 15.52 2.19
C ARG A 218 17.18 14.75 2.09
N LYS A 219 16.18 15.11 2.91
CA LYS A 219 14.84 14.52 2.82
C LYS A 219 14.20 14.74 1.46
N VAL A 220 14.22 15.96 0.93
CA VAL A 220 13.64 16.29 -0.37
C VAL A 220 14.36 15.54 -1.49
N VAL A 221 15.70 15.47 -1.46
CA VAL A 221 16.47 14.71 -2.47
C VAL A 221 16.15 13.22 -2.40
N ALA A 222 16.11 12.63 -1.20
CA ALA A 222 15.75 11.23 -1.00
C ALA A 222 14.33 10.94 -1.48
N LEU A 223 13.38 11.82 -1.16
CA LEU A 223 11.98 11.69 -1.54
C LEU A 223 11.80 11.78 -3.06
N ALA A 224 12.41 12.78 -3.70
CA ALA A 224 12.35 12.94 -5.14
C ALA A 224 12.98 11.73 -5.87
N ALA A 225 14.12 11.23 -5.39
CA ALA A 225 14.76 10.05 -5.94
C ALA A 225 13.89 8.79 -5.78
N ALA A 226 13.34 8.55 -4.59
CA ALA A 226 12.47 7.40 -4.34
C ALA A 226 11.19 7.46 -5.18
N ILE A 227 10.48 8.59 -5.19
CA ILE A 227 9.25 8.77 -5.97
C ILE A 227 9.52 8.59 -7.46
N GLY A 228 10.58 9.21 -7.99
CA GLY A 228 10.93 9.10 -9.41
C GLY A 228 11.20 7.65 -9.84
N VAL A 229 11.98 6.90 -9.04
CA VAL A 229 12.26 5.49 -9.31
C VAL A 229 10.99 4.63 -9.20
N ILE A 230 10.20 4.82 -8.15
CA ILE A 230 8.94 4.08 -7.95
C ILE A 230 8.00 4.34 -9.12
N TRP A 231 7.81 5.60 -9.51
CA TRP A 231 6.93 5.99 -10.62
C TRP A 231 7.35 5.29 -11.92
N PHE A 232 8.63 5.37 -12.27
CA PHE A 232 9.16 4.74 -13.48
C PHE A 232 9.01 3.21 -13.49
N LEU A 233 9.38 2.55 -12.39
CA LEU A 233 9.25 1.10 -12.28
C LEU A 233 7.79 0.65 -12.31
N ASN A 234 6.90 1.44 -11.71
CA ASN A 234 5.47 1.18 -11.72
C ASN A 234 4.86 1.31 -13.11
N LEU A 235 5.24 2.33 -13.90
CA LEU A 235 4.86 2.43 -15.30
C LEU A 235 5.35 1.22 -16.11
N THR A 236 6.61 0.83 -15.94
CA THR A 236 7.18 -0.35 -16.62
C THR A 236 6.38 -1.61 -16.30
N ARG A 237 6.03 -1.78 -15.03
CA ARG A 237 5.20 -2.89 -14.54
C ARG A 237 3.79 -2.87 -15.15
N ASN A 238 3.17 -1.70 -15.27
CA ASN A 238 1.84 -1.57 -15.85
C ASN A 238 1.85 -1.86 -17.36
N VAL A 239 2.86 -1.37 -18.09
CA VAL A 239 3.05 -1.70 -19.52
C VAL A 239 3.20 -3.21 -19.69
N PHE A 240 4.08 -3.82 -18.88
CA PHE A 240 4.30 -5.27 -18.91
C PHE A 240 3.00 -6.05 -18.68
N ILE A 241 2.23 -5.75 -17.63
CA ILE A 241 0.98 -6.48 -17.33
C ILE A 241 -0.09 -6.20 -18.38
N GLY A 242 -0.22 -4.94 -18.81
CA GLY A 242 -1.23 -4.53 -19.77
C GLY A 242 -1.01 -5.08 -21.18
N LEU A 243 0.22 -5.49 -21.52
CA LEU A 243 0.52 -6.24 -22.75
C LEU A 243 0.46 -7.77 -22.52
N ALA A 244 1.03 -8.26 -21.43
CA ALA A 244 1.07 -9.70 -21.15
C ALA A 244 -0.32 -10.31 -20.98
N SER A 245 -1.27 -9.56 -20.41
CA SER A 245 -2.63 -10.02 -20.18
C SER A 245 -3.40 -10.30 -21.48
N PRO A 246 -3.64 -9.33 -22.39
CA PRO A 246 -4.36 -9.55 -23.64
C PRO A 246 -3.63 -10.53 -24.57
N TRP A 247 -2.31 -10.38 -24.74
CA TRP A 247 -1.53 -11.21 -25.67
C TRP A 247 -1.18 -12.60 -25.14
N GLY A 248 -1.61 -12.94 -23.91
CA GLY A 248 -1.50 -14.30 -23.40
C GLY A 248 -0.06 -14.81 -23.27
N TRP A 249 0.90 -13.95 -22.88
CA TRP A 249 2.31 -14.33 -22.74
C TRP A 249 2.55 -15.56 -21.84
N PHE A 250 1.62 -15.83 -20.91
CA PHE A 250 1.66 -17.00 -20.02
C PHE A 250 0.46 -17.94 -20.20
N GLN A 251 -0.06 -18.07 -21.43
CA GLN A 251 -1.17 -18.99 -21.78
C GLN A 251 -0.68 -20.36 -22.27
N GLN A 252 0.39 -20.91 -21.70
CA GLN A 252 0.85 -22.25 -22.05
C GLN A 252 -0.04 -23.31 -21.39
N ASP A 253 -0.45 -24.36 -22.11
CA ASP A 253 -1.42 -25.37 -21.64
C ASP A 253 -1.11 -25.95 -20.25
N TRP A 254 0.15 -26.28 -19.99
CA TRP A 254 0.57 -26.84 -18.69
C TRP A 254 0.38 -25.83 -17.55
N LEU A 255 0.64 -24.55 -17.81
CA LEU A 255 0.55 -23.47 -16.83
C LEU A 255 -0.91 -23.09 -16.58
N VAL A 256 -1.71 -23.02 -17.65
CA VAL A 256 -3.15 -22.81 -17.55
C VAL A 256 -3.79 -23.94 -16.75
N SER A 257 -3.51 -25.20 -17.12
CA SER A 257 -4.01 -26.37 -16.41
C SER A 257 -3.60 -26.38 -14.94
N PHE A 258 -2.35 -26.06 -14.63
CA PHE A 258 -1.89 -25.95 -13.25
C PHE A 258 -2.67 -24.87 -12.48
N MET A 259 -2.78 -23.67 -13.03
CA MET A 259 -3.44 -22.53 -12.38
C MET A 259 -4.94 -22.73 -12.23
N THR A 260 -5.62 -23.32 -13.21
CA THR A 260 -7.06 -23.62 -13.11
C THR A 260 -7.33 -24.74 -12.12
N THR A 261 -6.52 -25.80 -12.13
CA THR A 261 -6.75 -27.01 -11.32
C THR A 261 -6.40 -26.80 -9.85
N TYR A 262 -5.24 -26.20 -9.57
CA TYR A 262 -4.72 -26.10 -8.20
C TYR A 262 -4.97 -24.73 -7.55
N MET A 263 -5.10 -23.67 -8.34
CA MET A 263 -5.26 -22.30 -7.83
C MET A 263 -6.68 -21.75 -8.07
N GLY A 264 -7.56 -22.51 -8.72
CA GLY A 264 -8.94 -22.08 -9.04
C GLY A 264 -9.00 -20.84 -9.94
N ALA A 265 -7.98 -20.62 -10.76
CA ALA A 265 -7.94 -19.48 -11.68
C ALA A 265 -8.88 -19.69 -12.87
N GLU A 266 -9.46 -18.60 -13.38
CA GLU A 266 -10.09 -18.61 -14.72
C GLU A 266 -9.00 -18.72 -15.80
N ALA A 267 -9.22 -19.56 -16.82
CA ALA A 267 -8.22 -19.81 -17.86
C ALA A 267 -7.77 -18.53 -18.58
N ASN A 268 -8.71 -17.65 -18.93
CA ASN A 268 -8.39 -16.38 -19.59
C ASN A 268 -7.67 -15.37 -18.67
N ARG A 269 -7.65 -15.59 -17.35
CA ARG A 269 -7.01 -14.72 -16.35
C ARG A 269 -5.58 -15.16 -15.99
N VAL A 270 -5.16 -16.35 -16.42
CA VAL A 270 -3.85 -16.93 -16.07
C VAL A 270 -2.70 -15.98 -16.44
N SER A 271 -2.70 -15.43 -17.66
CA SER A 271 -1.62 -14.51 -18.09
C SER A 271 -1.51 -13.27 -17.22
N TYR A 272 -2.66 -12.68 -16.85
CA TYR A 272 -2.71 -11.56 -15.91
C TYR A 272 -2.16 -11.95 -14.54
N LEU A 273 -2.60 -13.08 -13.98
CA LEU A 273 -2.18 -13.51 -12.64
C LEU A 273 -0.67 -13.73 -12.59
N VAL A 274 -0.11 -14.42 -13.59
CA VAL A 274 1.34 -14.68 -13.67
C VAL A 274 2.12 -13.38 -13.80
N ALA A 275 1.71 -12.49 -14.71
CA ALA A 275 2.37 -11.21 -14.90
C ALA A 275 2.30 -10.32 -13.65
N HIS A 276 1.13 -10.23 -13.01
CA HIS A 276 0.85 -9.33 -11.90
C HIS A 276 1.34 -9.88 -10.55
N ASN A 277 0.85 -11.05 -10.14
CA ASN A 277 1.00 -11.57 -8.77
C ASN A 277 2.29 -12.35 -8.55
N TYR A 278 2.90 -12.86 -9.62
CA TYR A 278 4.13 -13.66 -9.52
C TYR A 278 5.32 -12.85 -10.02
N ILE A 279 5.35 -12.46 -11.29
CA ILE A 279 6.54 -11.81 -11.86
C ILE A 279 6.69 -10.39 -11.31
N SER A 280 5.73 -9.51 -11.57
CA SER A 280 5.83 -8.09 -11.20
C SER A 280 5.90 -7.90 -9.69
N GLN A 281 5.15 -8.68 -8.93
CA GLN A 281 5.14 -8.59 -7.49
C GLN A 281 6.46 -9.05 -6.86
N LEU A 282 7.09 -10.14 -7.34
CA LEU A 282 8.42 -10.53 -6.87
C LEU A 282 9.49 -9.49 -7.25
N LEU A 283 9.45 -8.96 -8.48
CA LEU A 283 10.34 -7.88 -8.91
C LEU A 283 10.13 -6.62 -8.07
N SER A 284 8.90 -6.33 -7.63
CA SER A 284 8.63 -5.19 -6.75
C SER A 284 9.34 -5.31 -5.40
N VAL A 285 9.46 -6.51 -4.83
CA VAL A 285 10.22 -6.73 -3.58
C VAL A 285 11.70 -6.42 -3.79
N ILE A 286 12.28 -6.88 -4.90
CA ILE A 286 13.67 -6.58 -5.25
C ILE A 286 13.85 -5.07 -5.46
N ALA A 287 12.92 -4.42 -6.15
CA ALA A 287 12.92 -2.98 -6.36
C ALA A 287 12.84 -2.20 -5.03
N LEU A 288 11.99 -2.62 -4.09
CA LEU A 288 11.89 -1.99 -2.77
C LEU A 288 13.19 -2.09 -1.98
N ILE A 289 13.91 -3.22 -2.06
CA ILE A 289 15.25 -3.36 -1.47
C ILE A 289 16.23 -2.38 -2.13
N GLY A 290 16.21 -2.29 -3.46
CA GLY A 290 17.05 -1.35 -4.21
C GLY A 290 16.76 0.12 -3.88
N ILE A 291 15.48 0.49 -3.75
CA ILE A 291 15.07 1.85 -3.34
C ILE A 291 15.47 2.09 -1.89
N THR A 292 15.31 1.11 -1.00
CA THR A 292 15.77 1.24 0.40
C THR A 292 17.27 1.51 0.45
N TYR A 293 18.06 0.77 -0.30
CA TYR A 293 19.50 1.01 -0.42
C TYR A 293 19.81 2.42 -0.96
N LEU A 294 19.14 2.84 -2.04
CA LEU A 294 19.28 4.19 -2.59
C LEU A 294 18.98 5.26 -1.54
N VAL A 295 17.88 5.11 -0.81
CA VAL A 295 17.47 6.08 0.20
C VAL A 295 18.45 6.08 1.38
N VAL A 296 18.94 4.93 1.85
CA VAL A 296 19.98 4.84 2.89
C VAL A 296 21.27 5.52 2.47
N ARG A 297 21.61 5.53 1.17
CA ARG A 297 22.80 6.24 0.66
C ARG A 297 22.64 7.77 0.73
N ILE A 298 21.42 8.28 0.57
CA ILE A 298 21.12 9.73 0.56
C ILE A 298 20.76 10.23 1.97
N LEU A 299 20.05 9.41 2.74
CA LEU A 299 19.47 9.68 4.05
C LEU A 299 19.70 8.50 5.02
N PRO A 300 20.95 8.28 5.48
CA PRO A 300 21.28 7.24 6.46
C PRO A 300 20.44 7.19 7.75
N GLU A 301 19.76 8.26 8.16
CA GLU A 301 18.90 8.27 9.35
C GLU A 301 17.75 7.26 9.28
N ILE A 302 17.40 6.78 8.08
CA ILE A 302 16.44 5.69 7.88
C ILE A 302 16.90 4.36 8.48
N LEU A 303 18.19 4.19 8.78
CA LEU A 303 18.67 3.00 9.49
C LEU A 303 18.00 2.86 10.87
N ALA A 304 17.65 3.97 11.54
CA ALA A 304 17.02 3.93 12.86
C ALA A 304 15.64 3.22 12.87
N PRO A 305 14.68 3.55 11.98
CA PRO A 305 13.45 2.76 11.87
C PRO A 305 13.68 1.37 11.25
N LEU A 306 14.69 1.16 10.41
CA LEU A 306 15.00 -0.17 9.86
C LEU A 306 15.48 -1.15 10.94
N GLU A 307 16.33 -0.71 11.88
CA GLU A 307 16.75 -1.51 13.04
C GLU A 307 15.55 -1.98 13.87
N GLU A 308 14.54 -1.13 14.03
CA GLU A 308 13.29 -1.49 14.74
C GLU A 308 12.48 -2.56 13.99
N VAL A 309 12.39 -2.44 12.66
CA VAL A 309 11.72 -3.47 11.84
C VAL A 309 12.45 -4.80 11.95
N LEU A 310 13.79 -4.80 11.89
CA LEU A 310 14.59 -6.02 12.05
C LEU A 310 14.43 -6.64 13.44
N TYR A 311 14.35 -5.82 14.48
CA TYR A 311 14.07 -6.29 15.84
C TYR A 311 12.69 -6.96 15.92
N ILE A 312 11.64 -6.33 15.38
CA ILE A 312 10.28 -6.91 15.35
C ILE A 312 10.27 -8.29 14.67
N LEU A 313 11.04 -8.45 13.59
CA LEU A 313 11.06 -9.67 12.80
C LEU A 313 11.91 -10.80 13.39
N SER A 314 12.93 -10.48 14.19
CA SER A 314 13.95 -11.46 14.62
C SER A 314 14.12 -11.58 16.14
N GLY A 315 13.70 -10.57 16.90
CA GLY A 315 13.98 -10.43 18.33
C GLY A 315 15.43 -10.04 18.67
N ASN A 316 16.29 -9.81 17.67
CA ASN A 316 17.70 -9.46 17.88
C ASN A 316 17.94 -7.96 17.64
N GLU A 317 18.87 -7.37 18.40
CA GLU A 317 19.36 -6.02 18.14
C GLU A 317 20.36 -6.02 16.99
N TYR A 318 20.24 -5.03 16.11
CA TYR A 318 21.18 -4.81 15.00
C TYR A 318 21.74 -3.40 15.09
N ASP A 319 23.03 -3.26 14.86
CA ASP A 319 23.70 -1.98 14.70
C ASP A 319 24.06 -1.75 13.23
N LEU A 320 23.08 -1.23 12.48
CA LEU A 320 23.25 -0.96 11.06
C LEU A 320 24.09 0.31 10.83
N PHE A 321 24.08 1.26 11.76
CA PHE A 321 24.92 2.44 11.67
C PHE A 321 26.40 2.08 11.75
N GLU A 322 26.79 1.20 12.68
CA GLU A 322 28.16 0.71 12.80
C GLU A 322 28.53 -0.13 11.57
N ALA A 323 27.69 -1.10 11.21
CA ALA A 323 27.95 -2.02 10.10
C ALA A 323 28.11 -1.32 8.74
N LEU A 324 27.45 -0.17 8.55
CA LEU A 324 27.52 0.61 7.31
C LEU A 324 28.44 1.84 7.40
N GLY A 325 29.13 2.05 8.53
CA GLY A 325 30.02 3.19 8.75
C GLY A 325 29.29 4.54 8.69
N LYS A 326 28.12 4.63 9.32
CA LYS A 326 27.20 5.79 9.31
C LYS A 326 26.92 6.38 10.69
N GLU A 327 27.79 6.14 11.67
CA GLU A 327 27.61 6.59 13.05
C GLU A 327 27.28 8.08 13.21
N GLU A 328 27.87 8.93 12.37
CA GLU A 328 27.64 10.39 12.37
C GLU A 328 26.17 10.80 12.11
N TYR A 329 25.33 9.89 11.61
CA TYR A 329 23.90 10.13 11.36
C TYR A 329 22.98 9.48 12.40
N ARG A 330 23.53 8.87 13.45
CA ARG A 330 22.73 8.23 14.50
C ARG A 330 21.92 9.29 15.27
N PRO A 331 20.60 9.11 15.47
CA PRO A 331 19.80 10.03 16.27
C PRO A 331 20.29 10.07 17.73
N GLU A 332 20.45 11.27 18.30
CA GLU A 332 20.94 11.48 19.68
C GLU A 332 20.11 10.72 20.74
N SER A 333 18.79 10.59 20.54
CA SER A 333 17.90 9.87 21.47
C SER A 333 18.23 8.38 21.65
N ARG A 334 19.01 7.78 20.74
CA ARG A 334 19.42 6.36 20.79
C ARG A 334 20.78 6.17 21.47
N VAL A 335 21.57 7.24 21.63
CA VAL A 335 22.85 7.22 22.35
C VAL A 335 22.63 7.06 23.85
N GLU A 336 21.60 7.72 24.39
CA GLU A 336 21.26 7.62 25.83
C GLU A 336 20.72 6.24 26.23
N THR A 337 19.97 5.56 25.34
CA THR A 337 19.41 4.23 25.64
C THR A 337 20.51 3.18 25.76
N ARG A 338 21.55 3.24 24.92
CA ARG A 338 22.68 2.29 24.95
C ARG A 338 23.67 2.56 26.08
N ALA A 339 23.67 3.76 26.67
CA ALA A 339 24.49 4.09 27.84
C ALA A 339 23.81 3.69 29.17
N ALA A 340 22.54 3.31 29.13
CA ALA A 340 21.75 2.89 30.29
C ALA A 340 21.61 1.36 30.42
N ASP A 341 22.06 0.61 29.41
CA ASP A 341 22.18 -0.87 29.40
C ASP A 341 23.65 -1.29 29.54
#